data_AF-A0A6B3M078-F1
#
_entry.id   AF-A0A6B3M078-F1
#
_cell.length_a   1.000
_cell.length_b   1.000
_cell.length_c   1.000
_cell.angle_alpha   90.00
_cell.angle_beta   90.00
_cell.angle_gamma   90.00
#
_symmetry.space_group_name_H-M   'P 1'
#
loop_
_entity.id
_entity.type
_entity.pdbx_description
1 polymer ?
#
loop_
_entity_poly.entity_id
_entity_poly.type
_entity_poly.pdbx_seq_one_letter_code
_entity_poly.pdbx_strand_id
1 'polypeptide(L)'
;MKKLYLLTVFLVCCYFSYGQTKGLIYKPASTAEGRAILDPNKDGYTSKTTAGFKSNDRGNGESEIGYKAIPILDNEPIQDPLRGPGCGFTDMVDSGVGDPVMFYFDGVNFLVRFRLNKSSPNSKGYSVLIDLGICLSWLKSWKKLIAS
;
A
#
# COMPACT_ATOMS: atom_id res chain seq x y z
N MET A 1 -30.04 3.51 -39.04
CA MET A 1 -29.26 2.26 -38.83
C MET A 1 -27.80 2.50 -38.43
N LYS A 2 -27.06 3.45 -39.01
CA LYS A 2 -25.64 3.75 -38.65
C LYS A 2 -25.39 4.00 -37.14
N LYS A 3 -26.34 4.64 -36.44
CA LYS A 3 -26.28 4.91 -34.99
C LYS A 3 -26.35 3.64 -34.12
N LEU A 4 -26.96 2.55 -34.62
CA LEU A 4 -27.10 1.29 -33.89
C LEU A 4 -25.77 0.53 -33.85
N TYR A 5 -25.03 0.50 -34.97
CA TYR A 5 -23.70 -0.12 -35.03
C TYR A 5 -22.68 0.56 -34.10
N LEU A 6 -22.77 1.88 -33.96
CA LEU A 6 -21.86 2.65 -33.10
C LEU A 6 -22.08 2.33 -31.62
N LEU A 7 -23.34 2.11 -31.21
CA LEU A 7 -23.69 1.71 -29.84
C LEU A 7 -23.18 0.29 -29.54
N THR A 8 -23.33 -0.65 -30.47
CA THR A 8 -22.85 -2.03 -30.29
C THR A 8 -21.33 -2.07 -30.16
N VAL A 9 -20.61 -1.31 -30.98
CA VAL A 9 -19.14 -1.20 -30.87
C VAL A 9 -18.74 -0.60 -29.53
N PHE A 10 -19.41 0.46 -29.07
CA PHE A 10 -19.13 1.09 -27.78
C PHE A 10 -19.35 0.13 -26.60
N LEU A 11 -20.45 -0.64 -26.60
CA LEU A 11 -20.75 -1.62 -25.55
C LEU A 11 -19.73 -2.78 -25.52
N VAL A 12 -19.27 -3.24 -26.69
CA VAL A 12 -18.21 -4.26 -26.78
C VAL A 12 -16.88 -3.70 -26.24
N CYS A 13 -16.51 -2.46 -26.57
CA CYS A 13 -15.30 -1.82 -26.04
C CYS A 13 -15.35 -1.64 -24.51
N CYS A 14 -16.51 -1.31 -23.94
CA CYS A 14 -16.68 -1.21 -22.48
C CYS A 14 -16.56 -2.56 -21.77
N TYR A 15 -16.86 -3.68 -22.44
CA TYR A 15 -16.70 -5.02 -21.86
C TYR A 15 -15.22 -5.42 -21.68
N PHE A 16 -14.33 -4.87 -22.53
CA PHE A 16 -12.89 -5.08 -22.46
C PHE A 16 -12.13 -4.01 -21.66
N SER A 17 -12.83 -3.05 -21.03
CA SER A 17 -12.17 -2.06 -20.19
C SER A 17 -11.82 -2.69 -18.84
N TYR A 18 -10.52 -2.82 -18.58
CA TYR A 18 -10.04 -3.20 -17.26
C TYR A 18 -10.14 -1.99 -16.32
N GLY A 19 -10.80 -2.17 -15.17
CA GLY A 19 -10.75 -1.22 -14.07
C GLY A 19 -9.35 -1.12 -13.45
N GLN A 20 -9.21 -0.39 -12.33
CA GLN A 20 -7.93 -0.22 -11.65
C GLN A 20 -7.27 -1.58 -11.38
N THR A 21 -6.13 -1.82 -12.03
CA THR A 21 -5.37 -3.07 -11.88
C THR A 21 -4.89 -3.19 -10.45
N LYS A 22 -5.17 -4.33 -9.81
CA LYS A 22 -4.75 -4.60 -8.43
C LYS A 22 -3.23 -4.52 -8.35
N GLY A 23 -2.70 -3.69 -7.46
CA GLY A 23 -1.26 -3.51 -7.26
C GLY A 23 -0.62 -2.38 -8.07
N LEU A 24 -1.37 -1.60 -8.86
CA LEU A 24 -0.83 -0.42 -9.52
C LEU A 24 -0.42 0.68 -8.51
N ILE A 25 0.77 1.25 -8.67
CA ILE A 25 1.25 2.39 -7.89
C ILE A 25 0.68 3.68 -8.48
N TYR A 26 -0.43 4.16 -7.89
CA TYR A 26 -1.10 5.38 -8.34
C TYR A 26 -0.48 6.68 -7.77
N LYS A 27 0.35 6.56 -6.72
CA LYS A 27 1.10 7.68 -6.14
C LYS A 27 2.54 7.24 -5.86
N PRO A 28 3.45 7.40 -6.84
CA PRO A 28 4.84 7.00 -6.66
C PRO A 28 5.56 7.92 -5.68
N ALA A 29 6.67 7.43 -5.10
CA ALA A 29 7.54 8.26 -4.30
C ALA A 29 8.11 9.44 -5.12
N SER A 30 8.23 10.61 -4.49
CA SER A 30 8.76 11.82 -5.14
C SER A 30 10.24 11.67 -5.49
N THR A 31 11.02 10.96 -4.65
CA THR A 31 12.45 10.71 -4.86
C THR A 31 12.70 9.46 -5.70
N ALA A 32 13.78 9.48 -6.49
CA ALA A 32 14.18 8.32 -7.30
C ALA A 32 14.61 7.12 -6.44
N GLU A 33 15.29 7.38 -5.34
CA GLU A 33 15.70 6.36 -4.35
C GLU A 33 14.50 5.69 -3.71
N GLY A 34 13.50 6.46 -3.27
CA GLY A 34 12.27 5.92 -2.69
C GLY A 34 11.49 5.08 -3.69
N ARG A 35 11.49 5.46 -4.98
CA ARG A 35 10.89 4.62 -6.03
C ARG A 35 11.65 3.31 -6.20
N ALA A 36 12.98 3.34 -6.24
CA ALA A 36 13.77 2.12 -6.38
C ALA A 36 13.59 1.13 -5.20
N ILE A 37 13.24 1.62 -4.01
CA ILE A 37 12.94 0.80 -2.84
C ILE A 37 11.50 0.25 -2.89
N LEU A 38 10.53 1.09 -3.25
CA LEU A 38 9.10 0.73 -3.24
C LEU A 38 8.63 0.00 -4.51
N ASP A 39 9.40 0.10 -5.58
CA ASP A 39 9.21 -0.51 -6.90
C ASP A 39 10.60 -0.98 -7.43
N PRO A 40 11.14 -2.12 -6.93
CA PRO A 40 12.45 -2.61 -7.32
C PRO A 40 12.59 -2.96 -8.81
N ASN A 41 11.51 -3.39 -9.47
CA ASN A 41 11.54 -3.78 -10.89
C ASN A 41 11.25 -2.60 -11.85
N LYS A 42 10.77 -1.47 -11.33
CA LYS A 42 10.45 -0.21 -12.03
C LYS A 42 9.31 -0.33 -13.04
N ASP A 43 8.38 -1.24 -12.82
CA ASP A 43 7.24 -1.45 -13.71
C ASP A 43 6.00 -0.64 -13.30
N GLY A 44 6.05 0.06 -12.16
CA GLY A 44 4.95 0.86 -11.63
C GLY A 44 3.91 0.05 -10.85
N TYR A 45 4.21 -1.19 -10.49
CA TYR A 45 3.36 -2.05 -9.68
C TYR A 45 4.05 -2.42 -8.36
N THR A 46 3.24 -2.79 -7.37
CA THR A 46 3.71 -3.42 -6.13
C THR A 46 3.74 -4.95 -6.25
N SER A 47 3.12 -5.47 -7.32
CA SER A 47 3.05 -6.89 -7.66
C SER A 47 4.17 -7.23 -8.62
N LYS A 48 4.75 -8.43 -8.52
CA LYS A 48 5.90 -8.89 -9.33
C LYS A 48 5.76 -8.77 -10.85
N THR A 49 4.54 -8.59 -11.32
CA THR A 49 4.26 -8.44 -12.75
C THR A 49 3.21 -7.35 -12.93
N THR A 50 3.22 -6.74 -14.10
CA THR A 50 2.20 -5.77 -14.56
C THR A 50 0.78 -6.34 -14.67
N ALA A 51 0.62 -7.66 -14.53
CA ALA A 51 -0.70 -8.30 -14.46
C ALA A 51 -1.43 -8.05 -13.14
N GLY A 52 -0.75 -7.50 -12.12
CA GLY A 52 -1.33 -7.23 -10.81
C GLY A 52 -1.40 -8.45 -9.89
N PHE A 53 -2.05 -8.27 -8.73
CA PHE A 53 -2.36 -9.35 -7.80
C PHE A 53 -3.50 -10.24 -8.32
N LYS A 54 -3.28 -11.56 -8.33
CA LYS A 54 -4.25 -12.57 -8.77
C LYS A 54 -5.00 -13.19 -7.60
N SER A 55 -4.29 -13.50 -6.51
CA SER A 55 -4.85 -14.18 -5.34
C SER A 55 -4.73 -13.31 -4.09
N ASN A 56 -3.55 -13.26 -3.50
CA ASN A 56 -3.25 -12.54 -2.28
C ASN A 56 -1.86 -11.87 -2.42
N ASP A 57 -1.77 -10.64 -1.96
CA ASP A 57 -0.53 -9.87 -1.93
C ASP A 57 0.46 -10.39 -0.87
N ARG A 58 -0.02 -11.13 0.14
CA ARG A 58 0.80 -11.77 1.18
C ARG A 58 1.08 -13.24 0.87
N GLY A 59 2.31 -13.70 1.13
CA GLY A 59 2.67 -15.12 1.24
C GLY A 59 2.78 -15.90 -0.08
N ASN A 60 2.03 -15.53 -1.11
CA ASN A 60 1.99 -16.24 -2.40
C ASN A 60 3.10 -15.80 -3.36
N GLY A 61 4.02 -14.95 -2.89
CA GLY A 61 5.08 -14.40 -3.73
C GLY A 61 4.54 -13.57 -4.88
N GLU A 62 3.34 -12.99 -4.78
CA GLU A 62 2.80 -12.07 -5.78
C GLU A 62 3.26 -10.62 -5.56
N SER A 63 3.56 -10.24 -4.30
CA SER A 63 4.21 -8.95 -4.00
C SER A 63 5.70 -9.00 -4.34
N GLU A 64 6.21 -7.87 -4.85
CA GLU A 64 7.65 -7.65 -5.05
C GLU A 64 8.42 -7.67 -3.74
N ILE A 65 7.85 -6.99 -2.75
CA ILE A 65 8.43 -6.86 -1.42
C ILE A 65 7.74 -7.86 -0.49
N GLY A 66 8.56 -8.67 0.19
CA GLY A 66 8.11 -9.77 1.05
C GLY A 66 7.64 -9.33 2.44
N TYR A 67 6.62 -8.45 2.51
CA TYR A 67 6.07 -7.96 3.77
C TYR A 67 5.58 -9.09 4.69
N LYS A 68 5.82 -8.91 5.99
CA LYS A 68 5.37 -9.79 7.07
C LYS A 68 4.37 -9.06 7.95
N ALA A 69 3.18 -9.62 8.12
CA ALA A 69 2.18 -9.05 9.01
C ALA A 69 2.63 -9.17 10.47
N ILE A 70 2.24 -8.17 11.27
CA ILE A 70 2.34 -8.25 12.72
C ILE A 70 1.38 -9.35 13.19
N PRO A 71 1.75 -10.17 14.19
CA PRO A 71 0.77 -11.03 14.84
C PRO A 71 -0.32 -10.18 15.47
N ILE A 72 -1.55 -10.32 14.99
CA ILE A 72 -2.73 -9.74 15.63
C ILE A 72 -3.52 -10.86 16.32
N LEU A 73 -4.12 -10.53 17.46
CA LEU A 73 -4.85 -11.51 18.28
C LEU A 73 -6.24 -11.80 17.72
N ASP A 74 -6.87 -10.81 17.09
CA ASP A 74 -8.18 -10.90 16.45
C ASP A 74 -8.20 -10.05 15.18
N ASN A 75 -9.12 -10.37 14.28
CA ASN A 75 -9.33 -9.58 13.06
C ASN A 75 -9.79 -8.16 13.44
N GLU A 76 -9.23 -7.18 12.74
CA GLU A 76 -9.62 -5.78 12.93
C GLU A 76 -11.06 -5.58 12.41
N PRO A 77 -11.97 -5.01 13.22
CA PRO A 77 -13.35 -4.82 12.83
C PRO A 77 -13.47 -3.62 11.89
N ILE A 78 -14.04 -3.89 10.71
CA ILE A 78 -14.32 -2.84 9.72
C ILE A 78 -15.31 -1.84 10.33
N GLN A 79 -15.11 -0.54 10.08
CA GLN A 79 -15.99 0.54 10.55
C GLN A 79 -15.85 0.87 12.04
N ASP A 80 -14.70 0.67 12.65
CA ASP A 80 -14.43 1.08 14.02
C ASP A 80 -13.68 2.43 14.22
N PRO A 81 -13.59 3.37 13.26
CA PRO A 81 -12.86 4.60 13.53
C PRO A 81 -13.63 5.44 14.55
N LEU A 82 -12.97 5.74 15.68
CA LEU A 82 -13.50 6.67 16.70
C LEU A 82 -13.86 8.05 16.12
N ARG A 83 -13.20 8.45 15.01
CA ARG A 83 -13.42 9.72 14.32
C ARG A 83 -13.44 9.51 12.82
N GLY A 84 -14.50 10.01 12.17
CA GLY A 84 -14.66 9.99 10.72
C GLY A 84 -15.71 8.98 10.25
N PRO A 85 -15.98 8.92 8.94
CA PRO A 85 -16.91 7.96 8.37
C PRO A 85 -16.36 6.53 8.51
N GLY A 86 -17.20 5.57 8.90
CA GLY A 86 -16.90 4.15 8.76
C GLY A 86 -16.59 3.80 7.31
N CYS A 87 -15.71 2.82 7.08
CA CYS A 87 -15.08 2.58 5.78
C CYS A 87 -14.27 3.77 5.24
N GLY A 88 -13.79 4.62 6.15
CA GLY A 88 -13.03 5.81 5.86
C GLY A 88 -11.59 5.52 5.46
N PHE A 89 -10.85 6.59 5.15
CA PHE A 89 -9.44 6.49 4.79
C PHE A 89 -8.51 6.33 6.01
N THR A 90 -9.09 6.38 7.22
CA THR A 90 -8.47 6.14 8.53
C THR A 90 -8.80 4.75 9.09
N ASP A 91 -9.77 4.06 8.49
CA ASP A 91 -10.17 2.69 8.81
C ASP A 91 -9.06 1.76 8.31
N MET A 92 -8.34 1.11 9.22
CA MET A 92 -7.45 0.03 8.83
C MET A 92 -8.33 -1.15 8.43
N VAL A 93 -7.84 -2.01 7.57
CA VAL A 93 -8.62 -3.20 7.18
C VAL A 93 -7.70 -4.38 6.97
N ASP A 94 -8.22 -5.53 7.32
CA ASP A 94 -7.60 -6.81 7.09
C ASP A 94 -8.07 -7.43 5.75
N SER A 95 -7.24 -8.28 5.14
CA SER A 95 -7.66 -9.15 4.03
C SER A 95 -8.46 -10.38 4.49
N GLY A 96 -8.62 -10.56 5.81
CA GLY A 96 -9.31 -11.68 6.46
C GLY A 96 -8.37 -12.69 7.13
N VAL A 97 -7.05 -12.40 7.16
CA VAL A 97 -5.98 -13.26 7.71
C VAL A 97 -5.05 -12.50 8.65
N GLY A 98 -5.56 -11.43 9.24
CA GLY A 98 -4.91 -10.56 10.19
C GLY A 98 -3.68 -9.83 9.67
N ASP A 99 -3.82 -9.05 8.60
CA ASP A 99 -2.74 -8.23 8.05
C ASP A 99 -3.07 -6.74 7.78
N PRO A 100 -3.64 -6.01 8.75
CA PRO A 100 -3.85 -4.56 8.62
C PRO A 100 -2.53 -3.77 8.57
N VAL A 101 -1.48 -4.26 9.25
CA VAL A 101 -0.15 -3.65 9.28
C VAL A 101 0.93 -4.71 9.05
N MET A 102 1.90 -4.38 8.20
CA MET A 102 2.99 -5.27 7.84
C MET A 102 4.33 -4.55 7.81
N PHE A 103 5.40 -5.28 8.07
CA PHE A 103 6.77 -4.79 8.07
C PHE A 103 7.65 -5.54 7.08
N TYR A 104 8.68 -4.86 6.59
CA TYR A 104 9.77 -5.47 5.83
C TYR A 104 11.09 -4.81 6.22
N PHE A 105 12.14 -5.61 6.30
CA PHE A 105 13.49 -5.14 6.55
C PHE A 105 14.46 -5.93 5.66
N ASP A 106 15.27 -5.23 4.88
CA ASP A 106 16.26 -5.81 3.96
C ASP A 106 17.71 -5.74 4.51
N GLY A 107 17.88 -5.27 5.74
CA GLY A 107 19.21 -5.00 6.34
C GLY A 107 19.61 -3.52 6.30
N VAL A 108 18.95 -2.70 5.49
CA VAL A 108 19.27 -1.27 5.28
C VAL A 108 18.01 -0.40 5.45
N ASN A 109 16.93 -0.78 4.81
CA ASN A 109 15.66 -0.07 4.78
C ASN A 109 14.64 -0.81 5.65
N PHE A 110 13.98 -0.06 6.52
CA PHE A 110 12.82 -0.52 7.27
C PHE A 110 11.54 0.06 6.65
N LEU A 111 10.67 -0.82 6.17
CA LEU A 111 9.44 -0.46 5.47
C LEU A 111 8.23 -0.87 6.32
N VAL A 112 7.24 0.03 6.35
CA VAL A 112 5.97 -0.18 7.02
C VAL A 112 4.85 -0.05 6.00
N ARG A 113 3.95 -1.02 5.98
CA ARG A 113 2.80 -1.04 5.09
C ARG A 113 1.51 -1.08 5.92
N PHE A 114 0.64 -0.12 5.66
CA PHE A 114 -0.71 -0.06 6.21
C PHE A 114 -1.71 -0.43 5.13
N ARG A 115 -2.66 -1.32 5.44
CA ARG A 115 -3.81 -1.58 4.59
C ARG A 115 -4.99 -0.75 5.09
N LEU A 116 -5.62 -0.04 4.16
CA LEU A 116 -6.69 0.91 4.42
C LEU A 116 -7.88 0.57 3.55
N ASN A 117 -9.08 0.81 4.07
CA ASN A 117 -10.32 0.57 3.33
C ASN A 117 -10.42 1.45 2.07
N LYS A 118 -10.02 2.73 2.20
CA LYS A 118 -10.16 3.73 1.14
C LYS A 118 -8.95 4.64 0.96
N SER A 119 -8.65 4.93 -0.30
CA SER A 119 -7.72 6.01 -0.67
C SER A 119 -8.47 7.34 -0.77
N SER A 120 -7.91 8.38 -0.15
CA SER A 120 -8.44 9.74 -0.17
C SER A 120 -7.26 10.72 -0.16
N PRO A 121 -7.34 11.86 -0.88
CA PRO A 121 -6.30 12.90 -0.89
C PRO A 121 -6.17 13.66 0.44
N ASN A 122 -7.04 13.39 1.43
CA ASN A 122 -6.97 14.00 2.74
C ASN A 122 -5.69 13.63 3.51
N SER A 123 -5.33 14.47 4.49
CA SER A 123 -4.19 14.20 5.36
C SER A 123 -4.38 12.87 6.11
N LYS A 124 -3.36 12.01 6.01
CA LYS A 124 -3.28 10.72 6.69
C LYS A 124 -2.09 10.80 7.65
N GLY A 125 -2.33 10.56 8.94
CA GLY A 125 -1.30 10.53 9.96
C GLY A 125 -1.19 9.13 10.54
N TYR A 126 -0.05 8.47 10.32
CA TYR A 126 0.31 7.22 11.00
C TYR A 126 1.56 7.45 11.82
N SER A 127 1.58 6.95 13.05
CA SER A 127 2.75 6.99 13.92
C SER A 127 3.26 5.58 14.13
N VAL A 128 4.55 5.36 13.90
CA VAL A 128 5.22 4.09 14.18
C VAL A 128 6.25 4.37 15.26
N LEU A 129 6.07 3.72 16.41
CA LEU A 129 7.06 3.75 17.47
C LEU A 129 8.06 2.63 17.21
N ILE A 130 9.32 3.00 17.02
CA ILE A 130 10.43 2.06 16.89
C ILE A 130 11.30 2.24 18.14
N ASP A 131 11.17 1.32 19.08
CA ASP A 131 12.05 1.26 20.25
C ASP A 131 13.23 0.36 19.92
N LEU A 132 14.31 0.98 19.47
CA LEU A 132 15.60 0.33 19.33
C LEU A 132 16.30 0.46 20.68
N GLY A 133 16.08 -0.51 21.58
CA GLY A 133 16.78 -0.58 22.85
C GLY A 133 18.29 -0.38 22.68
N ILE A 134 18.92 0.23 23.69
CA ILE A 134 20.25 0.87 23.81
C ILE A 134 21.51 0.16 23.24
N CYS A 135 21.42 -0.79 22.31
CA CYS A 135 22.55 -1.41 21.63
C CYS A 135 22.79 -0.84 20.22
N LEU A 136 22.67 0.47 20.04
CA LEU A 136 23.06 1.17 18.80
C LEU A 136 24.03 2.31 19.14
N SER A 137 25.31 2.00 19.32
CA SER A 137 26.37 3.01 19.59
C SER A 137 26.80 3.83 18.36
N TRP A 138 26.09 3.75 17.22
CA TRP A 138 26.54 4.31 15.94
C TRP A 138 25.56 5.23 15.19
N LEU A 139 24.56 5.81 15.86
CA LEU A 139 23.78 6.92 15.29
C LEU A 139 24.08 8.25 15.99
N LYS A 140 25.37 8.65 15.96
CA LYS A 140 25.75 10.05 16.16
C LYS A 140 25.53 10.83 14.86
N SER A 141 24.35 11.41 14.71
CA SER A 141 24.14 12.77 14.18
C SER A 141 22.66 12.95 13.82
N TRP A 142 21.87 13.46 14.77
CA TRP A 142 20.65 14.18 14.44
C TRP A 142 20.97 15.67 14.63
N LYS A 143 21.25 16.36 13.52
CA LYS A 143 21.36 17.81 13.50
C LYS A 143 19.95 18.37 13.58
N LYS A 144 19.53 18.76 14.79
CA LYS A 144 18.34 19.56 15.05
C LYS A 144 18.51 20.92 14.36
N LEU A 145 17.90 21.11 13.20
CA LEU A 145 17.71 22.44 12.62
C LEU A 145 16.40 22.99 13.17
N ILE A 146 16.53 24.04 13.97
CA ILE A 146 15.43 24.92 14.42
C ILE A 146 15.23 25.99 13.34
N ALA A 147 13.97 26.23 12.96
CA ALA A 147 13.35 27.51 12.58
C ALA A 147 11.95 27.14 12.03
N SER A 148 10.82 27.70 12.47
CA SER A 148 10.50 28.99 13.11
C SER A 148 9.89 28.86 14.49
#